data_AF-A0A8X8GYU8-F1
#
_entry.id   AF-A0A8X8GYU8-F1
#
_cell.length_a   1.000
_cell.length_b   1.000
_cell.length_c   1.000
_cell.angle_alpha   90.00
_cell.angle_beta   90.00
_cell.angle_gamma   90.00
#
_symmetry.space_group_name_H-M   'P 1'
#
loop_
_entity.id
_entity.type
_entity.pdbx_description
1 polymer ?
#
loop_
_entity_poly.entity_id
_entity_poly.type
_entity_poly.pdbx_seq_one_letter_code
_entity_poly.pdbx_strand_id
1 'polypeptide(L)'
;MNQDEFKDRQIWLRAFYGFGPEEEGYYGFTHEPNRTTMLGKMRDGDLVLIYGAVDSLTQKDLQRQALGFLEISLETCVDQDRMSPDAIARRINHGLEERWTFGIKVRRAWRITNRVHVKTIAPNSYLGVHRFDRTLRGKLLEPEEQRRALSHHVKQVNVYGEEPIDTPDLASGTLDQVLSPSRGIPPVFGERSSELIDGDNHLYMMLFTGGADFLLGRSGDHVGQALVKVGRSNDPVRRLSEINAGFPERSVSKWTLANSQKFPDGQTAHALEDLLKAQFDKSFRSQGGEFFTGDVKAMEWAFQSLCISAMPRILGAPGKAKGLK
;
A
#
# COMPACT_ATOMS: atom_id res chain seq x y z
N MET A 1 4.51 -13.98 -21.12
CA MET A 1 4.58 -12.97 -20.05
C MET A 1 6.06 -12.75 -19.76
N ASN A 2 6.58 -11.57 -20.08
CA ASN A 2 8.03 -11.34 -20.22
C ASN A 2 8.75 -11.37 -18.87
N GLN A 3 9.87 -12.09 -18.81
CA GLN A 3 10.83 -12.12 -17.70
C GLN A 3 11.57 -10.77 -17.49
N ASP A 4 11.20 -9.70 -18.19
CA ASP A 4 11.97 -8.45 -18.27
C ASP A 4 11.56 -7.38 -17.24
N GLU A 5 10.44 -7.50 -16.52
CA GLU A 5 10.00 -6.43 -15.59
C GLU A 5 10.89 -6.31 -14.33
N PHE A 6 11.64 -7.36 -13.99
CA PHE A 6 12.61 -7.35 -12.88
C PHE A 6 14.01 -6.90 -13.28
N LYS A 7 14.28 -6.69 -14.58
CA LYS A 7 15.59 -6.26 -15.07
C LYS A 7 15.93 -4.79 -14.79
N ASP A 8 14.97 -3.98 -14.37
CA ASP A 8 15.13 -2.52 -14.27
C ASP A 8 15.31 -1.97 -12.84
N ARG A 9 15.18 -2.80 -11.80
CA ARG A 9 15.38 -2.36 -10.41
C ARG A 9 16.85 -2.21 -10.11
N GLN A 10 17.24 -1.04 -9.63
CA GLN A 10 18.60 -0.81 -9.16
C GLN A 10 18.77 -1.33 -7.73
N ILE A 11 19.96 -1.85 -7.42
CA ILE A 11 20.31 -2.23 -6.05
C ILE A 11 21.48 -1.36 -5.58
N TRP A 12 21.25 -0.60 -4.51
CA TRP A 12 22.20 0.32 -3.91
C TRP A 12 22.81 -0.29 -2.66
N LEU A 13 24.13 -0.18 -2.48
CA LEU A 13 24.83 -0.66 -1.30
C LEU A 13 25.02 0.46 -0.29
N ARG A 14 24.61 0.21 0.97
CA ARG A 14 24.63 1.19 2.05
C ARG A 14 25.14 0.61 3.36
N ALA A 15 25.98 1.39 4.06
CA ALA A 15 26.46 1.04 5.40
C ALA A 15 25.56 1.66 6.48
N PHE A 16 25.03 0.86 7.40
CA PHE A 16 24.28 1.31 8.59
C PHE A 16 24.88 0.72 9.88
N TYR A 17 24.54 1.33 11.03
CA TYR A 17 24.94 0.82 12.34
C TYR A 17 24.05 -0.32 12.86
N GLY A 18 22.88 -0.50 12.26
CA GLY A 18 21.95 -1.58 12.53
C GLY A 18 20.99 -1.80 11.36
N PHE A 19 20.11 -2.78 11.51
CA PHE A 19 19.04 -3.06 10.54
C PHE A 19 17.77 -3.50 11.27
N GLY A 20 17.00 -2.52 11.72
CA GLY A 20 15.71 -2.69 12.40
C GLY A 20 14.60 -1.92 11.68
N PRO A 21 14.22 -2.32 10.44
CA PRO A 21 13.15 -1.64 9.71
C PRO A 21 11.81 -1.63 10.44
N GLU A 22 11.59 -2.58 11.36
CA GLU A 22 10.42 -2.64 12.25
C GLU A 22 10.33 -1.43 13.21
N GLU A 23 11.45 -0.77 13.48
CA GLU A 23 11.54 0.40 14.36
C GLU A 23 11.92 1.68 13.60
N GLU A 24 12.60 1.56 12.45
CA GLU A 24 13.13 2.66 11.64
C GLU A 24 12.73 2.46 10.16
N GLY A 25 11.57 3.00 9.77
CA GLY A 25 10.93 2.77 8.48
C GLY A 25 11.36 3.71 7.35
N TYR A 26 12.63 4.11 7.32
CA TYR A 26 13.15 5.06 6.34
C TYR A 26 14.64 4.87 6.01
N TYR A 27 15.03 5.34 4.82
CA TYR A 27 16.42 5.42 4.38
C TYR A 27 17.01 6.79 4.72
N GLY A 28 17.80 6.87 5.79
CA GLY A 28 18.21 8.12 6.44
C GLY A 28 19.52 8.77 5.99
N PHE A 29 19.54 10.10 6.05
CA PHE A 29 20.65 10.99 5.68
C PHE A 29 20.78 12.13 6.70
N THR A 30 22.01 12.39 7.18
CA THR A 30 22.28 13.54 8.08
C THR A 30 22.15 14.89 7.36
N HIS A 31 22.48 14.94 6.07
CA HIS A 31 22.43 16.17 5.30
C HIS A 31 21.44 16.02 4.14
N GLU A 32 20.49 16.95 4.06
CA GLU A 32 19.47 16.98 3.02
C GLU A 32 20.03 16.94 1.58
N PRO A 33 21.14 17.62 1.23
CA PRO A 33 21.70 17.53 -0.12
C PRO A 33 22.07 16.10 -0.54
N ASN A 34 22.44 15.23 0.41
CA ASN A 34 22.70 13.82 0.11
C ASN A 34 21.41 13.07 -0.22
N ARG A 35 20.31 13.34 0.50
CA ARG A 35 18.98 12.81 0.18
C ARG A 35 18.55 13.27 -1.22
N THR A 36 18.64 14.57 -1.49
CA THR A 36 18.28 15.17 -2.79
C THR A 36 19.10 14.56 -3.94
N THR A 37 20.40 14.36 -3.74
CA THR A 37 21.25 13.68 -4.73
C THR A 37 20.77 12.26 -5.02
N MET A 38 20.32 11.53 -3.99
CA MET A 38 19.85 10.15 -4.16
C MET A 38 18.49 10.09 -4.83
N LEU A 39 17.55 10.97 -4.49
CA LEU A 39 16.26 11.08 -5.17
C LEU A 39 16.40 11.33 -6.68
N GLY A 40 17.43 12.09 -7.10
CA GLY A 40 17.72 12.30 -8.52
C GLY A 40 18.35 11.11 -9.25
N LYS A 41 18.79 10.07 -8.52
CA LYS A 41 19.44 8.88 -9.07
C LYS A 41 18.59 7.61 -8.97
N MET A 42 17.79 7.53 -7.92
CA MET A 42 16.95 6.38 -7.58
C MET A 42 15.63 6.40 -8.32
N ARG A 43 15.01 5.23 -8.41
CA ARG A 43 13.68 5.00 -8.96
C ARG A 43 12.76 4.44 -7.87
N ASP A 44 11.45 4.65 -8.03
CA ASP A 44 10.46 4.08 -7.13
C ASP A 44 10.52 2.54 -7.18
N GLY A 45 10.74 1.88 -6.04
CA GLY A 45 10.92 0.43 -6.00
C GLY A 45 12.34 -0.09 -6.13
N ASP A 46 13.33 0.81 -6.24
CA ASP A 46 14.72 0.42 -6.09
C ASP A 46 14.98 -0.21 -4.73
N LEU A 47 16.00 -1.06 -4.69
CA LEU A 47 16.41 -1.78 -3.50
C LEU A 47 17.67 -1.14 -2.91
N VAL A 48 17.78 -1.18 -1.59
CA VAL A 48 18.98 -0.79 -0.86
C VAL A 48 19.45 -1.98 -0.02
N LEU A 49 20.56 -2.59 -0.42
CA LEU A 49 21.28 -3.59 0.38
C LEU A 49 22.01 -2.91 1.53
N ILE A 50 21.59 -3.21 2.76
CA ILE A 50 22.19 -2.72 3.98
C ILE A 50 23.25 -3.71 4.47
N TYR A 51 24.43 -3.20 4.80
CA TYR A 51 25.45 -3.95 5.52
C TYR A 51 25.88 -3.22 6.80
N GLY A 52 26.32 -4.00 7.80
CA GLY A 52 26.79 -3.45 9.07
C GLY A 52 28.11 -2.69 8.91
N ALA A 53 28.13 -1.43 9.33
CA ALA A 53 29.33 -0.60 9.29
C ALA A 53 30.43 -1.14 10.22
N VAL A 54 31.67 -0.75 9.95
CA VAL A 54 32.79 -1.05 10.85
C VAL A 54 32.92 0.13 11.81
N ASP A 55 32.10 0.11 12.86
CA ASP A 55 32.00 1.17 13.87
C ASP A 55 31.64 0.55 15.24
N SER A 56 32.02 1.21 16.34
CA SER A 56 31.68 0.79 17.70
C SER A 56 30.17 0.75 17.98
N LEU A 57 29.38 1.55 17.27
CA LEU A 57 27.91 1.56 17.38
C LEU A 57 27.27 0.34 16.70
N THR A 58 28.01 -0.38 15.85
CA THR A 58 27.54 -1.60 15.20
C THR A 58 27.96 -2.82 16.01
N GLN A 59 26.99 -3.69 16.33
CA GLN A 59 27.29 -4.97 16.99
C GLN A 59 28.40 -5.72 16.23
N LYS A 60 29.42 -6.17 16.96
CA LYS A 60 30.68 -6.68 16.39
C LYS A 60 30.46 -7.79 15.36
N ASP A 61 29.47 -8.63 15.59
CA ASP A 61 29.14 -9.79 14.76
C ASP A 61 28.27 -9.45 13.54
N LEU A 62 27.69 -8.25 13.50
CA LEU A 62 26.99 -7.68 12.34
C LEU A 62 27.91 -6.87 11.43
N GLN A 63 29.10 -6.48 11.91
CA GLN A 63 30.04 -5.69 11.11
C GLN A 63 30.44 -6.43 9.83
N ARG A 64 30.39 -5.71 8.71
CA ARG A 64 30.67 -6.19 7.36
C ARG A 64 29.72 -7.30 6.88
N GLN A 65 28.69 -7.65 7.64
CA GLN A 65 27.68 -8.60 7.20
C GLN A 65 26.61 -7.86 6.40
N ALA A 66 26.12 -8.49 5.33
CA ALA A 66 24.89 -8.07 4.71
C ALA A 66 23.72 -8.40 5.65
N LEU A 67 22.88 -7.41 5.94
CA LEU A 67 21.84 -7.50 6.96
C LEU A 67 20.46 -7.67 6.34
N GLY A 68 20.20 -6.99 5.23
CA GLY A 68 18.90 -6.99 4.60
C GLY A 68 18.78 -6.01 3.45
N PHE A 69 17.56 -5.94 2.92
CA PHE A 69 17.18 -5.08 1.81
C PHE A 69 16.02 -4.18 2.22
N LEU A 70 16.06 -2.94 1.76
CA LEU A 70 14.95 -1.99 1.83
C LEU A 70 14.43 -1.76 0.42
N GLU A 71 13.11 -1.75 0.22
CA GLU A 71 12.47 -1.18 -0.96
C GLU A 71 12.02 0.24 -0.66
N ILE A 72 12.53 1.20 -1.44
CA ILE A 72 12.23 2.61 -1.24
C ILE A 72 11.05 3.09 -2.09
N SER A 73 10.36 4.11 -1.59
CA SER A 73 9.55 4.99 -2.43
C SER A 73 10.16 6.38 -2.51
N LEU A 74 10.00 7.07 -3.63
CA LEU A 74 10.59 8.42 -3.82
C LEU A 74 9.87 9.53 -3.02
N GLU A 75 9.15 9.15 -1.97
CA GLU A 75 8.53 10.05 -1.01
C GLU A 75 9.56 10.46 0.05
N THR A 76 9.68 11.76 0.30
CA THR A 76 10.52 12.29 1.38
C THR A 76 9.81 12.21 2.71
N CYS A 77 10.56 11.93 3.77
CA CYS A 77 10.09 12.01 5.15
C CYS A 77 11.15 12.65 6.04
N VAL A 78 10.77 12.93 7.29
CA VAL A 78 11.72 13.17 8.37
C VAL A 78 11.77 11.97 9.31
N ASP A 79 12.84 11.87 10.07
CA ASP A 79 13.09 10.81 11.05
C ASP A 79 11.95 10.62 12.06
N GLN A 80 11.41 11.70 12.62
CA GLN A 80 10.37 11.67 13.65
C GLN A 80 9.08 10.98 13.19
N ASP A 81 8.76 11.06 11.89
CA ASP A 81 7.56 10.44 11.32
C ASP A 81 7.72 8.93 11.12
N ARG A 82 8.96 8.45 11.05
CA ARG A 82 9.31 7.11 10.58
C ARG A 82 10.20 6.34 11.54
N MET A 83 10.28 6.80 12.78
CA MET A 83 11.03 6.16 13.84
C MET A 83 10.12 5.89 15.03
N SER A 84 10.20 4.68 15.58
CA SER A 84 9.48 4.31 16.79
C SER A 84 9.97 5.11 18.00
N PRO A 85 9.13 5.28 19.05
CA PRO A 85 9.55 5.93 20.29
C PRO A 85 10.81 5.31 20.91
N ASP A 86 10.94 3.98 20.85
CA ASP A 86 12.09 3.26 21.39
C ASP A 86 13.38 3.54 20.59
N ALA A 87 13.29 3.60 19.26
CA ALA A 87 14.41 3.96 18.41
C ALA A 87 14.82 5.43 18.61
N ILE A 88 13.86 6.36 18.79
CA ILE A 88 14.15 7.76 19.15
C ILE A 88 14.91 7.83 20.47
N ALA A 89 14.44 7.14 21.51
CA ALA A 89 15.09 7.11 22.81
C ALA A 89 16.51 6.52 22.73
N ARG A 90 16.69 5.42 21.99
CA ARG A 90 18.00 4.80 21.73
C ARG A 90 18.96 5.79 21.07
N ARG A 91 18.48 6.54 20.08
CA ARG A 91 19.28 7.52 19.34
C ARG A 91 19.74 8.69 20.22
N ILE A 92 18.85 9.20 21.07
CA ILE A 92 19.16 10.23 22.07
C ILE A 92 20.23 9.72 23.04
N ASN A 93 20.06 8.50 23.57
CA ASN A 93 21.02 7.90 24.50
C ASN A 93 22.43 7.72 23.92
N HIS A 94 22.54 7.62 22.59
CA HIS A 94 23.83 7.55 21.88
C HIS A 94 24.36 8.91 21.41
N GLY A 95 23.68 10.02 21.72
CA GLY A 95 24.08 11.37 21.30
C GLY A 95 24.00 11.58 19.79
N LEU A 96 23.04 10.95 19.12
CA LEU A 96 22.89 10.96 17.65
C LEU A 96 21.64 11.74 17.19
N GLU A 97 21.15 12.65 18.02
CA GLU A 97 19.88 13.38 17.84
C GLU A 97 19.81 14.13 16.51
N GLU A 98 20.92 14.73 16.08
CA GLU A 98 21.01 15.51 14.85
C GLU A 98 21.40 14.65 13.62
N ARG A 99 21.48 13.32 13.77
CA ARG A 99 21.88 12.42 12.68
C ARG A 99 20.69 11.75 12.03
N TRP A 100 20.80 11.63 10.70
CA TRP A 100 19.82 10.96 9.84
C TRP A 100 18.41 11.56 9.90
N THR A 101 18.31 12.88 10.06
CA THR A 101 17.03 13.61 10.13
C THR A 101 16.25 13.56 8.82
N PHE A 102 16.93 13.51 7.67
CA PHE A 102 16.28 13.52 6.36
C PHE A 102 16.13 12.11 5.82
N GLY A 103 14.92 11.71 5.45
CA GLY A 103 14.61 10.34 5.01
C GLY A 103 14.01 10.24 3.62
N ILE A 104 14.24 9.09 2.99
CA ILE A 104 13.43 8.56 1.89
C ILE A 104 12.60 7.41 2.47
N LYS A 105 11.30 7.38 2.20
CA LYS A 105 10.38 6.40 2.80
C LYS A 105 10.72 4.97 2.34
N VAL A 106 10.64 4.02 3.26
CA VAL A 106 10.76 2.59 2.98
C VAL A 106 9.36 1.98 2.96
N ARG A 107 9.03 1.21 1.93
CA ARG A 107 7.74 0.51 1.79
C ARG A 107 7.79 -0.94 2.25
N ARG A 108 8.88 -1.65 1.93
CA ARG A 108 9.06 -3.06 2.28
C ARG A 108 10.50 -3.30 2.71
N ALA A 109 10.70 -4.31 3.55
CA ALA A 109 12.03 -4.71 3.96
C ALA A 109 12.13 -6.23 4.06
N TRP A 110 13.33 -6.73 3.83
CA TRP A 110 13.65 -8.14 3.97
C TRP A 110 14.95 -8.31 4.72
N ARG A 111 14.96 -9.22 5.69
CA ARG A 111 16.15 -9.60 6.45
C ARG A 111 16.83 -10.79 5.77
N ILE A 112 18.13 -10.71 5.55
CA ILE A 112 18.90 -11.87 5.06
C ILE A 112 18.96 -12.91 6.19
N THR A 113 18.63 -14.16 5.87
CA THR A 113 18.53 -15.22 6.90
C THR A 113 19.87 -15.84 7.27
N ASN A 114 20.87 -15.75 6.38
CA ASN A 114 22.20 -16.31 6.59
C ASN A 114 23.26 -15.22 6.75
N ARG A 115 24.25 -15.44 7.63
CA ARG A 115 25.38 -14.52 7.76
C ARG A 115 26.26 -14.61 6.52
N VAL A 116 26.41 -13.49 5.81
CA VAL A 116 27.27 -13.39 4.64
C VAL A 116 28.02 -12.08 4.66
N HIS A 117 29.33 -12.16 4.45
CA HIS A 117 30.17 -10.98 4.36
C HIS A 117 29.81 -10.18 3.09
N VAL A 118 29.65 -8.87 3.22
CA VAL A 118 29.22 -7.98 2.12
C VAL A 118 30.12 -8.06 0.90
N LYS A 119 31.43 -8.27 1.11
CA LYS A 119 32.42 -8.46 0.02
C LYS A 119 32.13 -9.68 -0.87
N THR A 120 31.42 -10.70 -0.38
CA THR A 120 31.02 -11.86 -1.19
C THR A 120 29.91 -11.48 -2.18
N ILE A 121 29.05 -10.54 -1.80
CA ILE A 121 27.96 -10.03 -2.65
C ILE A 121 28.49 -8.93 -3.58
N ALA A 122 29.18 -7.96 -3.00
CA ALA A 122 29.56 -6.70 -3.63
C ALA A 122 31.08 -6.42 -3.55
N PRO A 123 31.94 -7.30 -4.12
CA PRO A 123 33.39 -7.17 -4.03
C PRO A 123 33.95 -5.86 -4.60
N ASN A 124 33.32 -5.31 -5.64
CA ASN A 124 33.75 -4.08 -6.33
C ASN A 124 33.16 -2.85 -5.63
N SER A 125 31.85 -2.86 -5.35
CA SER A 125 31.19 -1.75 -4.68
C SER A 125 31.65 -1.58 -3.22
N TYR A 126 32.20 -2.63 -2.59
CA TYR A 126 32.78 -2.58 -1.25
C TYR A 126 34.25 -2.10 -1.19
N LEU A 127 34.91 -1.82 -2.32
CA LEU A 127 36.30 -1.35 -2.34
C LEU A 127 36.49 -0.04 -1.55
N GLY A 128 37.68 0.17 -0.98
CA GLY A 128 37.99 1.34 -0.13
C GLY A 128 37.69 2.68 -0.79
N VAL A 129 37.86 2.77 -2.12
CA VAL A 129 37.63 3.98 -2.92
C VAL A 129 36.19 4.50 -2.84
N HIS A 130 35.21 3.61 -2.60
CA HIS A 130 33.79 3.96 -2.49
C HIS A 130 33.31 4.08 -1.04
N ARG A 131 34.22 4.11 -0.05
CA ARG A 131 33.84 4.15 1.38
C ARG A 131 32.90 5.32 1.68
N PHE A 132 33.25 6.53 1.24
CA PHE A 132 32.43 7.71 1.50
C PHE A 132 31.06 7.62 0.84
N ASP A 133 31.00 7.17 -0.41
CA ASP A 133 29.72 6.97 -1.10
C ASP A 133 28.85 5.98 -0.33
N ARG A 134 29.37 4.79 0.00
CA ARG A 134 28.64 3.79 0.79
C ARG A 134 28.12 4.33 2.13
N THR A 135 28.88 5.20 2.80
CA THR A 135 28.53 5.75 4.12
C THR A 135 27.65 7.00 4.06
N LEU A 136 27.70 7.80 2.99
CA LEU A 136 26.91 9.05 2.87
C LEU A 136 25.69 8.97 1.96
N ARG A 137 25.77 8.28 0.81
CA ARG A 137 24.71 8.26 -0.21
C ARG A 137 24.26 6.87 -0.68
N GLY A 138 25.10 5.86 -0.54
CA GLY A 138 24.96 4.56 -1.18
C GLY A 138 25.72 4.46 -2.50
N LYS A 139 26.16 3.26 -2.88
CA LYS A 139 26.83 2.96 -4.15
C LYS A 139 25.99 1.99 -4.96
N LEU A 140 25.64 2.35 -6.19
CA LEU A 140 24.96 1.43 -7.11
C LEU A 140 25.83 0.19 -7.34
N LEU A 141 25.24 -0.99 -7.14
CA LEU A 141 25.88 -2.27 -7.39
C LEU A 141 26.08 -2.50 -8.88
N GLU A 142 27.22 -3.11 -9.24
CA GLU A 142 27.46 -3.56 -10.60
C GLU A 142 26.51 -4.71 -10.98
N PRO A 143 26.19 -4.94 -12.27
CA PRO A 143 25.19 -5.93 -12.67
C PRO A 143 25.42 -7.35 -12.09
N GLU A 144 26.67 -7.77 -11.98
CA GLU A 144 27.02 -9.06 -11.37
C GLU A 144 26.79 -9.09 -9.86
N GLU A 145 27.04 -7.97 -9.17
CA GLU A 145 26.79 -7.81 -7.75
C GLU A 145 25.29 -7.79 -7.45
N GLN A 146 24.48 -7.19 -8.34
CA GLN A 146 23.03 -7.22 -8.25
C GLN A 146 22.48 -8.65 -8.35
N ARG A 147 22.96 -9.44 -9.31
CA ARG A 147 22.56 -10.85 -9.44
C ARG A 147 22.92 -11.66 -8.20
N ARG A 148 24.12 -11.46 -7.65
CA ARG A 148 24.50 -12.09 -6.37
C ARG A 148 23.58 -11.66 -5.24
N ALA A 149 23.29 -10.36 -5.13
CA ALA A 149 22.41 -9.84 -4.08
C ALA A 149 21.00 -10.46 -4.14
N LEU A 150 20.41 -10.58 -5.33
CA LEU A 150 19.09 -11.18 -5.55
C LEU A 150 19.02 -12.68 -5.21
N SER A 151 20.16 -13.40 -5.27
CA SER A 151 20.22 -14.83 -4.98
C SER A 151 20.17 -15.19 -3.48
N HIS A 152 20.26 -14.20 -2.59
CA HIS A 152 20.28 -14.44 -1.14
C HIS A 152 18.90 -14.79 -0.59
N HIS A 153 18.90 -15.71 0.38
CA HIS A 153 17.70 -16.06 1.12
C HIS A 153 17.34 -14.96 2.10
N VAL A 154 16.07 -14.57 2.05
CA VAL A 154 15.52 -13.49 2.85
C VAL A 154 14.17 -13.88 3.45
N LYS A 155 13.81 -13.17 4.51
CA LYS A 155 12.47 -13.19 5.10
C LYS A 155 11.96 -11.75 5.12
N GLN A 156 10.75 -11.53 4.60
CA GLN A 156 10.10 -10.23 4.70
C GLN A 156 9.82 -9.88 6.15
N VAL A 157 9.94 -8.61 6.49
CA VAL A 157 9.70 -8.07 7.82
C VAL A 157 8.83 -6.81 7.72
N ASN A 158 8.15 -6.48 8.82
CA ASN A 158 7.37 -5.25 8.89
C ASN A 158 8.28 -4.02 8.81
N VAL A 159 7.70 -2.92 8.35
CA VAL A 159 8.37 -1.62 8.26
C VAL A 159 7.58 -0.63 9.10
N TYR A 160 8.27 0.10 9.99
CA TYR A 160 7.62 1.09 10.84
C TYR A 160 6.92 2.16 10.00
N GLY A 161 5.65 2.41 10.32
CA GLY A 161 4.80 3.39 9.62
C GLY A 161 4.17 2.87 8.31
N GLU A 162 4.37 1.60 7.96
CA GLU A 162 3.53 0.90 6.97
C GLU A 162 2.47 0.05 7.69
N GLU A 163 1.44 -0.35 6.95
CA GLU A 163 0.45 -1.31 7.46
C GLU A 163 1.14 -2.64 7.83
N PRO A 164 0.96 -3.15 9.06
CA PRO A 164 1.57 -4.41 9.46
C PRO A 164 1.07 -5.58 8.60
N ILE A 165 2.01 -6.46 8.23
CA ILE A 165 1.72 -7.73 7.56
C ILE A 165 1.63 -8.82 8.62
N ASP A 166 0.58 -9.64 8.54
CA ASP A 166 0.42 -10.78 9.43
C ASP A 166 1.57 -11.79 9.23
N THR A 167 2.02 -12.40 10.33
CA THR A 167 3.21 -13.28 10.31
C THR A 167 3.14 -14.44 9.30
N PRO A 168 1.98 -15.11 9.09
CA PRO A 168 1.84 -16.15 8.08
C PRO A 168 2.04 -15.66 6.64
N ASP A 169 1.81 -14.37 6.39
CA ASP A 169 1.84 -13.76 5.06
C ASP A 169 3.22 -13.17 4.71
N LEU A 170 4.18 -13.22 5.65
CA LEU A 170 5.53 -12.77 5.41
C LEU A 170 6.26 -13.70 4.44
N ALA A 171 6.50 -13.21 3.23
CA ALA A 171 7.19 -13.95 2.19
C ALA A 171 8.61 -14.36 2.61
N SER A 172 9.03 -15.56 2.21
CA SER A 172 10.38 -16.07 2.42
C SER A 172 10.86 -16.86 1.20
N GLY A 173 12.17 -16.90 1.00
CA GLY A 173 12.80 -17.50 -0.17
C GLY A 173 14.02 -16.70 -0.61
N THR A 174 14.52 -16.92 -1.82
CA THR A 174 15.49 -15.98 -2.41
C THR A 174 14.82 -14.63 -2.67
N LEU A 175 15.58 -13.54 -2.62
CA LEU A 175 15.01 -12.21 -2.88
C LEU A 175 14.38 -12.13 -4.28
N ASP A 176 14.99 -12.77 -5.28
CA ASP A 176 14.43 -12.89 -6.64
C ASP A 176 13.03 -13.57 -6.65
N GLN A 177 12.88 -14.68 -5.93
CA GLN A 177 11.61 -15.39 -5.81
C GLN A 177 10.54 -14.58 -5.08
N VAL A 178 10.94 -13.88 -4.02
CA VAL A 178 10.02 -13.07 -3.20
C VAL A 178 9.56 -11.82 -3.96
N LEU A 179 10.40 -11.29 -4.85
CA LEU A 179 10.05 -10.16 -5.69
C LEU A 179 9.25 -10.57 -6.93
N SER A 180 9.44 -11.80 -7.41
CA SER A 180 8.72 -12.34 -8.57
C SER A 180 7.21 -12.29 -8.37
N PRO A 181 6.41 -12.08 -9.43
CA PRO A 181 4.96 -12.04 -9.33
C PRO A 181 4.48 -13.40 -8.83
N SER A 182 3.47 -13.42 -7.96
CA SER A 182 2.88 -14.68 -7.52
C SER A 182 2.39 -15.44 -8.75
N ARG A 183 2.84 -16.68 -8.89
CA ARG A 183 2.26 -17.58 -9.89
C ARG A 183 0.82 -17.79 -9.46
N GLY A 184 -0.14 -17.50 -10.34
CA GLY A 184 -1.55 -17.73 -10.07
C GLY A 184 -1.77 -19.13 -9.50
N ILE A 185 -2.66 -19.24 -8.52
CA ILE A 185 -2.96 -20.52 -7.85
C ILE A 185 -3.33 -21.53 -8.95
N PRO A 186 -2.70 -22.72 -9.00
CA PRO A 186 -3.10 -23.75 -9.95
C PRO A 186 -4.59 -24.06 -9.78
N PRO A 187 -5.36 -24.24 -10.87
CA PRO A 187 -6.80 -24.44 -10.78
C PRO A 187 -7.10 -25.63 -9.87
N VAL A 188 -7.97 -25.41 -8.88
CA VAL A 188 -8.48 -26.46 -8.00
C VAL A 188 -9.70 -27.08 -8.69
N PHE A 189 -9.65 -28.40 -8.93
CA PHE A 189 -10.75 -29.17 -9.49
C PHE A 189 -11.52 -29.88 -8.37
N GLY A 190 -12.85 -29.85 -8.42
CA GLY A 190 -13.73 -30.50 -7.44
C GLY A 190 -15.08 -29.81 -7.30
N GLU A 191 -16.03 -30.45 -6.63
CA GLU A 191 -17.32 -29.83 -6.29
C GLU A 191 -17.15 -28.84 -5.14
N ARG A 192 -17.68 -27.63 -5.32
CA ARG A 192 -17.78 -26.61 -4.27
C ARG A 192 -19.26 -26.38 -3.97
N SER A 193 -19.69 -26.80 -2.79
CA SER A 193 -21.01 -26.43 -2.24
C SER A 193 -20.85 -25.24 -1.28
N SER A 194 -21.72 -24.25 -1.39
CA SER A 194 -21.82 -23.15 -0.42
C SER A 194 -23.27 -22.96 -0.01
N GLU A 195 -23.50 -22.84 1.29
CA GLU A 195 -24.79 -22.44 1.85
C GLU A 195 -24.76 -20.92 2.09
N LEU A 196 -25.71 -20.20 1.50
CA LEU A 196 -25.86 -18.75 1.64
C LEU A 196 -27.08 -18.48 2.52
N ILE A 197 -26.84 -17.94 3.71
CA ILE A 197 -27.90 -17.48 4.59
C ILE A 197 -28.18 -16.01 4.23
N ASP A 198 -29.40 -15.74 3.75
CA ASP A 198 -29.85 -14.37 3.51
C ASP A 198 -30.03 -13.65 4.85
N GLY A 199 -29.71 -12.37 4.86
CA GLY A 199 -29.70 -11.54 6.05
C GLY A 199 -29.42 -10.10 5.68
N ASP A 200 -28.97 -9.33 6.66
CA ASP A 200 -28.70 -7.91 6.50
C ASP A 200 -27.87 -7.62 5.25
N ASN A 201 -28.39 -6.72 4.42
CA ASN A 201 -27.77 -6.36 3.14
C ASN A 201 -27.64 -4.85 3.02
N HIS A 202 -26.61 -4.40 2.33
CA HIS A 202 -26.32 -2.99 2.18
C HIS A 202 -26.45 -2.59 0.72
N LEU A 203 -27.20 -1.52 0.46
CA LEU A 203 -27.03 -0.72 -0.76
C LEU A 203 -25.81 0.16 -0.56
N TYR A 204 -24.94 0.26 -1.56
CA TYR A 204 -23.73 1.08 -1.48
C TYR A 204 -23.47 1.89 -2.74
N MET A 205 -22.68 2.94 -2.56
CA MET A 205 -22.07 3.71 -3.63
C MET A 205 -20.57 3.81 -3.38
N MET A 206 -19.78 3.41 -4.38
CA MET A 206 -18.33 3.55 -4.38
C MET A 206 -17.92 4.64 -5.36
N LEU A 207 -16.89 5.40 -5.02
CA LEU A 207 -16.31 6.45 -5.84
C LEU A 207 -14.92 6.00 -6.32
N PHE A 208 -14.61 6.22 -7.59
CA PHE A 208 -13.26 5.99 -8.11
C PHE A 208 -12.39 7.24 -7.92
N THR A 209 -11.25 7.09 -7.23
CA THR A 209 -10.33 8.20 -6.99
C THR A 209 -9.53 8.56 -8.25
N GLY A 210 -9.41 9.86 -8.54
CA GLY A 210 -8.73 10.38 -9.73
C GLY A 210 -9.66 10.86 -10.85
N GLY A 211 -10.96 10.56 -10.78
CA GLY A 211 -11.94 10.98 -11.79
C GLY A 211 -12.19 9.92 -12.87
N ALA A 212 -13.26 10.11 -13.63
CA ALA A 212 -13.69 9.14 -14.64
C ALA A 212 -12.67 8.95 -15.77
N ASP A 213 -11.93 9.98 -16.12
CA ASP A 213 -10.94 9.99 -17.20
C ASP A 213 -9.72 9.10 -16.94
N PHE A 214 -9.43 8.74 -15.69
CA PHE A 214 -8.37 7.80 -15.35
C PHE A 214 -8.70 6.37 -15.77
N LEU A 215 -9.97 5.97 -15.72
CA LEU A 215 -10.40 4.61 -16.05
C LEU A 215 -11.01 4.51 -17.45
N LEU A 216 -11.75 5.54 -17.87
CA LEU A 216 -12.51 5.56 -19.14
C LEU A 216 -11.77 6.28 -20.28
N GLY A 217 -10.58 6.83 -20.00
CA GLY A 217 -9.74 7.53 -20.99
C GLY A 217 -9.93 9.05 -20.98
N ARG A 218 -8.98 9.76 -21.59
CA ARG A 218 -8.84 11.24 -21.50
C ARG A 218 -9.68 12.04 -22.50
N SER A 219 -10.64 11.40 -23.16
CA SER A 219 -11.48 12.02 -24.19
C SER A 219 -12.90 11.52 -24.07
N GLY A 220 -13.87 12.40 -24.25
CA GLY A 220 -15.30 12.10 -24.16
C GLY A 220 -16.00 12.97 -23.12
N ASP A 221 -17.31 12.82 -23.03
CA ASP A 221 -18.15 13.67 -22.17
C ASP A 221 -18.01 13.36 -20.67
N HIS A 222 -17.34 12.26 -20.31
CA HIS A 222 -17.05 11.89 -18.92
C HIS A 222 -15.83 12.62 -18.34
N VAL A 223 -15.04 13.30 -19.18
CA VAL A 223 -13.81 13.97 -18.73
C VAL A 223 -14.16 15.07 -17.70
N GLY A 224 -13.46 15.06 -16.57
CA GLY A 224 -13.71 15.98 -15.46
C GLY A 224 -14.91 15.61 -14.57
N GLN A 225 -15.59 14.51 -14.85
CA GLN A 225 -16.68 14.00 -14.01
C GLN A 225 -16.17 12.97 -12.99
N ALA A 226 -16.94 12.78 -11.92
CA ALA A 226 -16.74 11.67 -11.02
C ALA A 226 -17.20 10.36 -11.69
N LEU A 227 -16.58 9.25 -11.31
CA LEU A 227 -17.03 7.90 -11.67
C LEU A 227 -17.48 7.17 -10.41
N VAL A 228 -18.74 6.75 -10.39
CA VAL A 228 -19.31 6.00 -9.28
C VAL A 228 -19.76 4.61 -9.72
N LYS A 229 -19.73 3.69 -8.76
CA LYS A 229 -20.31 2.37 -8.87
C LYS A 229 -21.39 2.22 -7.81
N VAL A 230 -22.60 1.84 -8.20
CA VAL A 230 -23.68 1.48 -7.26
C VAL A 230 -23.81 -0.03 -7.20
N GLY A 231 -24.14 -0.56 -6.03
CA GLY A 231 -24.32 -2.01 -5.89
C GLY A 231 -24.87 -2.41 -4.55
N ARG A 232 -25.04 -3.72 -4.34
CA ARG A 232 -25.41 -4.29 -3.04
C ARG A 232 -24.46 -5.38 -2.56
N SER A 233 -24.33 -5.51 -1.25
CA SER A 233 -23.53 -6.57 -0.61
C SER A 233 -23.97 -6.76 0.83
N ASN A 234 -23.86 -7.98 1.37
CA ASN A 234 -23.92 -8.21 2.81
C ASN A 234 -22.67 -7.68 3.54
N ASP A 235 -21.59 -7.42 2.80
CA ASP A 235 -20.34 -6.85 3.30
C ASP A 235 -19.73 -5.92 2.24
N PRO A 236 -20.06 -4.60 2.28
CA PRO A 236 -19.48 -3.62 1.38
C PRO A 236 -17.97 -3.46 1.51
N VAL A 237 -17.40 -3.71 2.69
CA VAL A 237 -15.96 -3.56 2.95
C VAL A 237 -15.18 -4.69 2.27
N ARG A 238 -15.63 -5.94 2.43
CA ARG A 238 -15.09 -7.07 1.65
C ARG A 238 -15.24 -6.82 0.16
N ARG A 239 -16.40 -6.33 -0.30
CA ARG A 239 -16.63 -6.04 -1.72
C ARG A 239 -15.69 -4.95 -2.26
N LEU A 240 -15.39 -3.94 -1.45
CA LEU A 240 -14.42 -2.90 -1.77
C LEU A 240 -13.00 -3.48 -1.91
N SER A 241 -12.62 -4.38 -1.00
CA SER A 241 -11.34 -5.09 -1.07
C SER A 241 -11.25 -5.93 -2.34
N GLU A 242 -12.28 -6.72 -2.66
CA GLU A 242 -12.34 -7.56 -3.87
C GLU A 242 -12.19 -6.76 -5.16
N ILE A 243 -12.90 -5.64 -5.30
CA ILE A 243 -12.81 -4.83 -6.53
C ILE A 243 -11.45 -4.13 -6.64
N ASN A 244 -10.83 -3.77 -5.51
CA ASN A 244 -9.52 -3.15 -5.50
C ASN A 244 -8.36 -4.14 -5.64
N ALA A 245 -8.57 -5.43 -5.35
CA ALA A 245 -7.56 -6.48 -5.49
C ALA A 245 -7.08 -6.66 -6.95
N GLY A 246 -7.86 -6.20 -7.93
CA GLY A 246 -7.47 -6.18 -9.34
C GLY A 246 -6.49 -5.06 -9.71
N PHE A 247 -6.26 -4.07 -8.84
CA PHE A 247 -5.30 -3.00 -9.08
C PHE A 247 -3.92 -3.33 -8.49
N PRO A 248 -2.82 -2.94 -9.16
CA PRO A 248 -1.50 -2.97 -8.55
C PRO A 248 -1.47 -2.19 -7.23
N GLU A 249 -0.67 -2.66 -6.28
CA GLU A 249 -0.54 -2.02 -4.95
C GLU A 249 -0.22 -0.52 -5.05
N ARG A 250 0.62 -0.15 -6.03
CA ARG A 250 1.06 1.21 -6.35
C ARG A 250 0.07 2.03 -7.18
N SER A 251 -1.13 1.53 -7.43
CA SER A 251 -2.13 2.29 -8.18
C SER A 251 -2.48 3.58 -7.45
N VAL A 252 -2.36 4.71 -8.16
CA VAL A 252 -2.72 6.05 -7.68
C VAL A 252 -4.24 6.27 -7.62
N SER A 253 -4.99 5.38 -8.28
CA SER A 253 -6.46 5.38 -8.32
C SER A 253 -7.01 4.07 -7.78
N LYS A 254 -8.03 4.17 -6.93
CA LYS A 254 -8.71 3.04 -6.27
C LYS A 254 -10.18 3.38 -6.09
N TRP A 255 -11.02 2.36 -5.88
CA TRP A 255 -12.37 2.56 -5.38
C TRP A 255 -12.35 2.90 -3.89
N THR A 256 -13.23 3.79 -3.46
CA THR A 256 -13.50 4.08 -2.05
C THR A 256 -15.00 3.93 -1.79
N LEU A 257 -15.37 3.53 -0.57
CA LEU A 257 -16.78 3.47 -0.18
C LEU A 257 -17.25 4.88 0.21
N ALA A 258 -18.10 5.50 -0.61
CA ALA A 258 -18.63 6.83 -0.36
C ALA A 258 -19.87 6.79 0.53
N ASN A 259 -20.81 5.88 0.23
CA ASN A 259 -22.03 5.72 1.02
C ASN A 259 -22.42 4.25 1.13
N SER A 260 -23.08 3.92 2.23
CA SER A 260 -23.71 2.61 2.44
C SER A 260 -24.92 2.75 3.35
N GLN A 261 -26.00 2.06 3.01
CA GLN A 261 -27.21 1.98 3.84
C GLN A 261 -27.64 0.52 4.00
N LYS A 262 -27.87 0.14 5.24
CA LYS A 262 -28.32 -1.20 5.63
C LYS A 262 -29.82 -1.36 5.43
N PHE A 263 -30.23 -2.54 4.96
CA PHE A 263 -31.61 -3.01 4.79
C PHE A 263 -31.76 -4.43 5.35
N PRO A 264 -32.99 -4.86 5.69
CA PRO A 264 -33.23 -6.12 6.41
C PRO A 264 -32.82 -7.39 5.64
N ASP A 265 -32.94 -7.36 4.31
CA ASP A 265 -32.72 -8.53 3.47
C ASP A 265 -32.17 -8.15 2.08
N GLY A 266 -31.61 -9.14 1.39
CA GLY A 266 -31.04 -8.96 0.06
C GLY A 266 -32.07 -8.54 -0.99
N GLN A 267 -33.34 -8.94 -0.84
CA GLN A 267 -34.40 -8.62 -1.80
C GLN A 267 -34.78 -7.14 -1.77
N THR A 268 -34.91 -6.57 -0.58
CA THR A 268 -35.17 -5.15 -0.34
C THR A 268 -34.01 -4.30 -0.86
N ALA A 269 -32.77 -4.69 -0.54
CA ALA A 269 -31.58 -4.00 -1.05
C ALA A 269 -31.49 -4.07 -2.58
N HIS A 270 -31.87 -5.21 -3.18
CA HIS A 270 -31.90 -5.37 -4.64
C HIS A 270 -32.96 -4.49 -5.32
N ALA A 271 -34.18 -4.45 -4.78
CA ALA A 271 -35.22 -3.59 -5.32
C ALA A 271 -34.83 -2.10 -5.26
N LEU A 272 -34.17 -1.68 -4.17
CA LEU A 272 -33.68 -0.32 -4.02
C LEU A 272 -32.47 -0.02 -4.91
N GLU A 273 -31.59 -1.00 -5.12
CA GLU A 273 -30.49 -0.92 -6.09
C GLU A 273 -31.03 -0.67 -7.51
N ASP A 274 -32.05 -1.40 -7.94
CA ASP A 274 -32.66 -1.23 -9.26
C ASP A 274 -33.34 0.14 -9.40
N LEU A 275 -34.05 0.59 -8.36
CA LEU A 275 -34.63 1.93 -8.32
C LEU A 275 -33.56 3.02 -8.40
N LEU A 276 -32.45 2.86 -7.69
CA LEU A 276 -31.33 3.79 -7.73
C LEU A 276 -30.69 3.83 -9.12
N LYS A 277 -30.44 2.67 -9.73
CA LYS A 277 -29.89 2.57 -11.09
C LYS A 277 -30.82 3.24 -12.11
N ALA A 278 -32.14 3.02 -12.00
CA ALA A 278 -33.12 3.66 -12.87
C ALA A 278 -33.21 5.19 -12.65
N GLN A 279 -33.02 5.67 -11.42
CA GLN A 279 -32.92 7.09 -11.13
C GLN A 279 -31.63 7.68 -11.71
N PHE A 280 -30.51 6.98 -11.54
CA PHE A 280 -29.20 7.42 -12.02
C PHE A 280 -29.15 7.47 -13.54
N ASP A 281 -29.74 6.51 -14.24
CA ASP A 281 -29.81 6.49 -15.70
C ASP A 281 -30.58 7.69 -16.28
N LYS A 282 -31.54 8.24 -15.51
CA LYS A 282 -32.29 9.44 -15.90
C LYS A 282 -31.56 10.75 -15.62
N SER A 283 -30.69 10.78 -14.61
CA SER A 283 -30.09 12.01 -14.08
C SER A 283 -28.60 12.15 -14.34
N PHE A 284 -27.92 11.05 -14.64
CA PHE A 284 -26.48 10.93 -14.85
C PHE A 284 -26.22 10.07 -16.08
N ARG A 285 -24.94 9.97 -16.46
CA ARG A 285 -24.57 9.17 -17.64
C ARG A 285 -24.21 7.76 -17.22
N SER A 286 -24.95 6.78 -17.70
CA SER A 286 -24.58 5.37 -17.58
C SER A 286 -23.32 5.06 -18.40
N GLN A 287 -22.39 4.34 -17.78
CA GLN A 287 -21.19 3.77 -18.42
C GLN A 287 -21.34 2.25 -18.61
N GLY A 288 -22.57 1.74 -18.50
CA GLY A 288 -22.90 0.34 -18.59
C GLY A 288 -23.01 -0.35 -17.22
N GLY A 289 -24.03 -1.20 -17.08
CA GLY A 289 -24.29 -2.00 -15.88
C GLY A 289 -24.50 -1.14 -14.64
N GLU A 290 -23.47 -1.05 -13.80
CA GLU A 290 -23.52 -0.49 -12.44
C GLU A 290 -22.72 0.80 -12.28
N PHE A 291 -22.22 1.36 -13.39
CA PHE A 291 -21.28 2.47 -13.39
C PHE A 291 -21.90 3.74 -13.99
N PHE A 292 -21.67 4.88 -13.35
CA PHE A 292 -22.24 6.16 -13.75
C PHE A 292 -21.22 7.29 -13.63
N THR A 293 -21.32 8.28 -14.51
CA THR A 293 -20.53 9.52 -14.43
C THR A 293 -21.41 10.75 -14.28
N GLY A 294 -20.93 11.71 -13.48
CA GLY A 294 -21.66 12.94 -13.21
C GLY A 294 -21.03 13.78 -12.09
N ASP A 295 -21.80 14.74 -11.57
CA ASP A 295 -21.44 15.49 -10.38
C ASP A 295 -21.59 14.62 -9.12
N VAL A 296 -20.51 14.51 -8.34
CA VAL A 296 -20.46 13.62 -7.18
C VAL A 296 -21.49 13.99 -6.11
N LYS A 297 -21.69 15.28 -5.84
CA LYS A 297 -22.63 15.74 -4.79
C LYS A 297 -24.06 15.45 -5.18
N ALA A 298 -24.40 15.63 -6.46
CA ALA A 298 -25.71 15.27 -6.99
C ALA A 298 -25.99 13.75 -6.89
N MET A 299 -24.99 12.91 -7.18
CA MET A 299 -25.10 11.45 -7.04
C MET A 299 -25.23 11.00 -5.58
N GLU A 300 -24.43 11.57 -4.68
CA GLU A 300 -24.53 11.34 -3.23
C GLU A 300 -25.90 11.73 -2.68
N TRP A 301 -26.42 12.89 -3.11
CA TRP A 301 -27.76 13.31 -2.72
C TRP A 301 -28.80 12.33 -3.26
N ALA A 302 -28.81 12.00 -4.55
CA ALA A 302 -29.76 11.04 -5.11
C ALA A 302 -29.77 9.69 -4.34
N PHE A 303 -28.58 9.19 -3.97
CA PHE A 303 -28.44 8.00 -3.12
C PHE A 303 -29.10 8.16 -1.74
N GLN A 304 -28.77 9.22 -1.01
CA GLN A 304 -29.30 9.46 0.33
C GLN A 304 -30.81 9.70 0.30
N SER A 305 -31.30 10.41 -0.72
CA SER A 305 -32.70 10.70 -0.96
C SER A 305 -33.53 9.41 -1.02
N LEU A 306 -33.08 8.47 -1.85
CA LEU A 306 -33.73 7.18 -1.98
C LEU A 306 -33.70 6.41 -0.67
N CYS A 307 -32.54 6.31 -0.03
CA CYS A 307 -32.37 5.60 1.24
C CYS A 307 -33.29 6.15 2.34
N ILE A 308 -33.38 7.47 2.48
CA ILE A 308 -34.26 8.12 3.47
C ILE A 308 -35.73 7.83 3.19
N SER A 309 -36.15 7.88 1.92
CA SER A 309 -37.52 7.58 1.52
C SER A 309 -37.92 6.11 1.74
N ALA A 310 -36.96 5.21 1.70
CA ALA A 310 -37.16 3.77 1.90
C ALA A 310 -37.13 3.35 3.36
N MET A 311 -36.61 4.20 4.27
CA MET A 311 -36.61 3.89 5.70
C MET A 311 -38.03 3.97 6.29
N PRO A 312 -38.41 3.03 7.19
CA PRO A 312 -39.70 3.09 7.85
C PRO A 312 -39.88 4.43 8.57
N ARG A 313 -40.97 5.16 8.28
CA ARG A 313 -41.30 6.36 9.04
C ARG A 313 -41.57 5.94 10.48
N ILE A 314 -40.74 6.42 11.41
CA ILE A 314 -41.05 6.37 12.84
C ILE A 314 -42.26 7.28 13.04
N LEU A 315 -43.46 6.70 13.00
CA LEU A 315 -44.68 7.38 13.46
C LEU A 315 -44.48 7.65 14.95
N GLY A 316 -44.18 8.90 15.29
CA GLY A 316 -44.15 9.35 16.68
C GLY A 316 -45.44 8.95 17.39
N ALA A 317 -45.32 8.45 18.61
CA ALA A 317 -46.45 8.05 19.43
C ALA A 317 -47.53 9.15 19.43
N PRO A 318 -48.82 8.81 19.26
CA PRO A 318 -49.88 9.80 19.24
C PRO A 318 -49.86 10.58 20.56
N GLY A 319 -49.57 11.87 20.47
CA GLY A 319 -49.61 12.77 21.61
C GLY A 319 -50.99 12.70 22.25
N LYS A 320 -51.04 12.27 23.51
CA LYS A 320 -52.26 12.38 24.34
C LYS A 320 -52.67 13.85 24.37
N ALA A 321 -53.67 14.22 23.58
CA ALA A 321 -54.42 15.45 23.77
C ALA A 321 -55.04 15.38 25.19
N LYS A 322 -54.43 16.10 26.13
CA LYS A 322 -55.07 16.36 27.43
C LYS A 322 -56.26 17.26 27.18
N GLY A 323 -57.45 16.71 27.39
CA GLY A 323 -58.68 17.47 27.41
C GLY A 323 -58.63 18.59 28.45
N LEU A 324 -59.07 19.77 28.03
CA LEU A 324 -59.56 20.80 28.94
C LEU A 324 -60.83 20.27 29.64
N LYS A 325 -60.81 20.33 30.97
CA LYS A 325 -61.96 20.69 31.79
C LYS A 325 -61.52 21.81 32.70
#